data_AF-A0A934FIM1-F1
#
_entry.id   AF-A0A934FIM1-F1
#
_cell.length_a   1.000
_cell.length_b   1.000
_cell.length_c   1.000
_cell.angle_alpha   90.00
_cell.angle_beta   90.00
_cell.angle_gamma   90.00
#
_symmetry.space_group_name_H-M   'P 1'
#
loop_
_entity.id
_entity.type
_entity.pdbx_description
1 polymer ?
#
loop_
_entity_poly.entity_id
_entity_poly.type
_entity_poly.pdbx_seq_one_letter_code
_entity_poly.pdbx_strand_id
1 'polypeptide(L)'
;MKITEALLAEHVVFHNLFDYVERAAPRLRTLGEIRTLAGLLNAMQESHGQIEDELVMEPLAHCLDNLGQNEAIHAEHQHIEEVLAQVRSSRDLKQAKKLLHTAVVVSRQHFDREERVIFPLAEKWLKPKTLQTLGSEWVAKRKQVVG
;
A
#
# COMPACT_ATOMS: atom_id res chain seq x y z
N MET A 1 -11.64 14.69 -9.84
CA MET A 1 -10.80 13.50 -9.61
C MET A 1 -11.60 12.52 -8.76
N LYS A 2 -11.64 11.25 -9.15
CA LYS A 2 -12.21 10.14 -8.36
C LYS A 2 -11.18 9.68 -7.31
N ILE A 3 -11.64 9.07 -6.22
CA ILE A 3 -10.74 8.44 -5.25
C ILE A 3 -9.79 7.40 -5.88
N THR A 4 -10.29 6.59 -6.81
CA THR A 4 -9.50 5.58 -7.53
C THR A 4 -8.37 6.19 -8.37
N GLU A 5 -8.59 7.36 -8.98
CA GLU A 5 -7.56 8.10 -9.71
C GLU A 5 -6.48 8.64 -8.76
N ALA A 6 -6.87 9.06 -7.55
CA ALA A 6 -5.95 9.57 -6.54
C ALA A 6 -5.05 8.47 -5.97
N LEU A 7 -5.63 7.32 -5.61
CA LEU A 7 -4.89 6.16 -5.09
C LEU A 7 -3.97 5.58 -6.15
N LEU A 8 -4.42 5.49 -7.41
CA LEU A 8 -3.53 5.10 -8.52
C LEU A 8 -2.33 6.04 -8.66
N ALA A 9 -2.52 7.35 -8.44
CA ALA A 9 -1.39 8.29 -8.45
C ALA A 9 -0.43 8.05 -7.27
N GLU A 10 -0.92 7.65 -6.09
CA GLU A 10 -0.06 7.20 -4.99
C GLU A 10 0.70 5.91 -5.36
N HIS A 11 0.04 4.95 -6.02
CA HIS A 11 0.69 3.70 -6.46
C HIS A 11 1.85 3.96 -7.42
N VAL A 12 1.73 4.95 -8.32
CA VAL A 12 2.85 5.35 -9.18
C VAL A 12 4.06 5.81 -8.35
N VAL A 13 3.85 6.55 -7.26
CA VAL A 13 4.93 6.97 -6.36
C VAL A 13 5.57 5.76 -5.67
N PHE A 14 4.76 4.84 -5.16
CA PHE A 14 5.25 3.60 -4.56
C PHE A 14 6.01 2.73 -5.55
N HIS A 15 5.53 2.55 -6.78
CA HIS A 15 6.25 1.79 -7.80
C HIS A 15 7.64 2.37 -8.08
N ASN A 16 7.77 3.70 -8.13
CA ASN A 16 9.08 4.36 -8.25
C ASN A 16 9.99 4.09 -7.04
N LEU A 17 9.41 4.03 -5.84
CA LEU A 17 10.14 3.68 -4.62
C LEU A 17 10.55 2.20 -4.59
N PHE A 18 9.66 1.29 -4.97
CA PHE A 18 9.93 -0.15 -5.09
C PHE A 18 11.08 -0.40 -6.05
N ASP A 19 11.03 0.22 -7.22
CA ASP A 19 12.09 0.23 -8.23
C ASP A 19 13.44 0.69 -7.66
N TYR A 20 13.43 1.76 -6.85
CA TYR A 20 14.63 2.25 -6.20
C TYR A 20 15.16 1.23 -5.17
N VAL A 21 14.28 0.69 -4.32
CA VAL A 21 14.65 -0.29 -3.29
C VAL A 21 15.25 -1.55 -3.92
N GLU A 22 14.66 -2.09 -4.98
CA GLU A 22 15.18 -3.25 -5.71
C GLU A 22 16.60 -3.01 -6.26
N ARG A 23 16.86 -1.81 -6.80
CA ARG A 23 18.19 -1.42 -7.29
C ARG A 23 19.19 -1.12 -6.16
N ALA A 24 18.73 -0.61 -5.03
CA ALA A 24 19.57 -0.16 -3.92
C ALA A 24 19.93 -1.31 -2.96
N ALA A 25 18.97 -2.17 -2.63
CA ALA A 25 19.09 -3.20 -1.59
C ALA A 25 20.31 -4.12 -1.74
N PRO A 26 20.73 -4.58 -2.94
CA PRO A 26 21.93 -5.39 -3.09
C PRO A 26 23.20 -4.68 -2.62
N ARG A 27 23.26 -3.35 -2.76
CA ARG A 27 24.44 -2.52 -2.48
C ARG A 27 24.56 -2.06 -1.02
N LEU A 28 23.49 -2.19 -0.23
CA LEU A 28 23.48 -1.81 1.19
C LEU A 28 24.45 -2.70 1.99
N ARG A 29 25.14 -2.12 2.97
CA ARG A 29 26.24 -2.78 3.69
C ARG A 29 25.93 -3.05 5.15
N THR A 30 24.91 -2.40 5.69
CA THR A 30 24.57 -2.46 7.11
C THR A 30 23.11 -2.80 7.33
N LEU A 31 22.81 -3.43 8.47
CA LEU A 31 21.43 -3.64 8.91
C LEU A 31 20.69 -2.30 9.10
N GLY A 32 21.40 -1.25 9.54
CA GLY A 32 20.83 0.08 9.71
C GLY A 32 20.22 0.62 8.42
N GLU A 33 20.96 0.57 7.31
CA GLU A 33 20.46 1.03 6.00
C GLU A 33 19.20 0.27 5.55
N ILE A 34 19.19 -1.06 5.70
CA ILE A 34 18.04 -1.89 5.33
C ILE A 34 16.84 -1.56 6.21
N ARG A 35 17.05 -1.42 7.52
CA ARG A 35 16.00 -1.06 8.49
C ARG A 35 15.41 0.31 8.21
N THR A 36 16.23 1.28 7.80
CA THR A 36 15.75 2.60 7.41
C THR A 36 14.83 2.53 6.19
N LEU A 37 15.22 1.79 5.13
CA LEU A 37 14.33 1.60 3.97
C LEU A 37 13.05 0.84 4.32
N ALA A 38 13.14 -0.19 5.16
CA ALA A 38 11.97 -0.93 5.63
C ALA A 38 11.03 -0.04 6.47
N GLY A 39 11.59 0.83 7.33
CA GLY A 39 10.81 1.79 8.11
C GLY A 39 10.13 2.84 7.23
N LEU A 40 10.82 3.35 6.20
CA LEU A 40 10.23 4.26 5.22
C LEU A 40 9.05 3.59 4.48
N LEU A 41 9.25 2.37 3.97
CA LEU A 41 8.19 1.62 3.29
C LEU A 41 7.00 1.37 4.21
N ASN A 42 7.24 0.94 5.46
CA ASN A 42 6.19 0.70 6.44
C ASN A 42 5.36 1.96 6.70
N ALA A 43 6.01 3.09 6.98
CA ALA A 43 5.32 4.35 7.27
C ALA A 43 4.48 4.83 6.07
N MET A 44 5.01 4.68 4.86
CA MET A 44 4.28 5.05 3.65
C MET A 44 3.08 4.12 3.43
N GLN A 45 3.26 2.80 3.52
CA GLN A 45 2.19 1.84 3.31
C GLN A 45 1.09 1.94 4.36
N GLU A 46 1.44 2.15 5.64
CA GLU A 46 0.47 2.39 6.71
C GLU A 46 -0.39 3.63 6.43
N SER A 47 0.24 4.73 6.03
CA SER A 47 -0.48 5.98 5.68
C SER A 47 -1.33 5.85 4.40
N HIS A 48 -1.01 4.91 3.53
CA HIS A 48 -1.79 4.59 2.34
C HIS A 48 -2.96 3.68 2.68
N GLY A 49 -2.71 2.54 3.32
CA GLY A 49 -3.72 1.56 3.71
C GLY A 49 -4.82 2.15 4.59
N GLN A 50 -4.50 3.05 5.53
CA GLN A 50 -5.51 3.76 6.33
C GLN A 50 -6.50 4.56 5.48
N ILE A 51 -6.02 5.18 4.41
CA ILE A 51 -6.85 5.94 3.48
C ILE A 51 -7.71 4.99 2.63
N GLU A 52 -7.16 3.84 2.23
CA GLU A 52 -7.88 2.83 1.47
C GLU A 52 -9.00 2.19 2.28
N ASP A 53 -8.71 1.82 3.53
CA ASP A 53 -9.69 1.26 4.46
C ASP A 53 -10.89 2.20 4.60
N GLU A 54 -10.63 3.47 4.93
CA GLU A 54 -11.67 4.46 5.19
C GLU A 54 -12.42 4.91 3.91
N LEU A 55 -11.71 5.13 2.81
CA LEU A 55 -12.28 5.80 1.63
C LEU A 55 -12.64 4.84 0.48
N VAL A 56 -12.25 3.57 0.55
CA VAL A 56 -12.56 2.58 -0.48
C VAL A 56 -13.20 1.34 0.14
N MET A 57 -12.55 0.70 1.11
CA MET A 57 -13.00 -0.59 1.64
C MET A 57 -14.31 -0.43 2.42
N GLU A 58 -14.39 0.51 3.37
CA GLU A 58 -15.61 0.78 4.14
C GLU A 58 -16.82 1.12 3.25
N PRO A 59 -16.73 2.06 2.27
CA PRO A 59 -17.81 2.32 1.32
C PRO A 59 -18.24 1.10 0.49
N LEU A 60 -17.34 0.13 0.29
CA LEU A 60 -17.56 -1.08 -0.49
C LEU A 60 -17.76 -2.34 0.37
N ALA A 61 -17.80 -2.25 1.69
CA ALA A 61 -17.73 -3.42 2.58
C ALA A 61 -18.80 -4.47 2.22
N HIS A 62 -20.06 -4.05 2.11
CA HIS A 62 -21.19 -4.90 1.70
C HIS A 62 -20.96 -5.66 0.38
N CYS A 63 -20.18 -5.08 -0.51
CA CYS A 63 -19.88 -5.56 -1.85
C CYS A 63 -18.65 -6.47 -1.85
N LEU A 64 -17.62 -6.13 -1.09
CA LEU A 64 -16.37 -6.86 -0.98
C LEU A 64 -16.50 -8.11 -0.10
N ASP A 65 -17.27 -8.03 1.00
CA ASP A 65 -17.50 -9.16 1.91
C ASP A 65 -18.14 -10.34 1.18
N ASN A 66 -19.16 -10.06 0.35
CA ASN A 66 -19.83 -11.07 -0.46
C ASN A 66 -18.92 -11.75 -1.50
N LEU A 67 -17.82 -11.11 -1.88
CA LEU A 67 -16.82 -11.63 -2.82
C LEU A 67 -15.57 -12.18 -2.12
N GLY A 68 -15.52 -12.17 -0.78
CA GLY A 68 -14.33 -12.53 0.01
C GLY A 68 -13.11 -11.64 -0.25
N GLN A 69 -13.32 -10.43 -0.81
CA GLN A 69 -12.22 -9.51 -1.14
C GLN A 69 -11.75 -8.72 0.07
N ASN A 70 -12.66 -8.40 0.99
CA ASN A 70 -12.35 -7.57 2.16
C ASN A 70 -11.33 -8.26 3.08
N GLU A 71 -11.60 -9.52 3.45
CA GLU A 71 -10.67 -10.34 4.24
C GLU A 71 -9.32 -10.54 3.54
N ALA A 72 -9.34 -10.75 2.21
CA ALA A 72 -8.13 -10.94 1.44
C ALA A 72 -7.21 -9.70 1.46
N ILE A 73 -7.78 -8.50 1.29
CA ILE A 73 -7.01 -7.26 1.30
C ILE A 73 -6.40 -6.97 2.67
N HIS A 74 -7.20 -7.11 3.73
CA HIS A 74 -6.66 -6.94 5.09
C HIS A 74 -5.55 -7.95 5.41
N ALA A 75 -5.69 -9.20 4.96
CA ALA A 75 -4.63 -10.19 5.10
C ALA A 75 -3.37 -9.84 4.29
N GLU A 76 -3.53 -9.25 3.10
CA GLU A 76 -2.42 -8.76 2.28
C GLU A 76 -1.69 -7.59 2.96
N HIS A 77 -2.42 -6.61 3.50
CA HIS A 77 -1.85 -5.51 4.30
C HIS A 77 -1.07 -6.04 5.52
N GLN A 78 -1.70 -6.92 6.31
CA GLN A 78 -1.04 -7.52 7.48
C GLN A 78 0.22 -8.29 7.07
N HIS A 79 0.18 -9.04 5.96
CA HIS A 79 1.33 -9.79 5.49
C HIS A 79 2.52 -8.87 5.15
N ILE A 80 2.25 -7.74 4.49
CA ILE A 80 3.27 -6.73 4.18
C ILE A 80 3.91 -6.19 5.48
N GLU A 81 3.08 -5.80 6.45
CA GLU A 81 3.54 -5.29 7.75
C GLU A 81 4.41 -6.31 8.49
N GLU A 82 3.99 -7.57 8.52
CA GLU A 82 4.73 -8.66 9.14
C GLU A 82 6.10 -8.89 8.49
N VAL A 83 6.17 -8.89 7.15
CA VAL A 83 7.44 -9.03 6.43
C VAL A 83 8.35 -7.84 6.74
N LEU A 84 7.84 -6.61 6.74
CA LEU A 84 8.63 -5.42 7.09
C LEU A 84 9.09 -5.45 8.56
N ALA A 85 8.28 -5.95 9.48
CA ALA A 85 8.67 -6.18 10.87
C ALA A 85 9.79 -7.22 11.00
N GLN A 86 9.76 -8.28 10.19
CA GLN A 86 10.85 -9.27 10.11
C GLN A 86 12.14 -8.66 9.55
N VAL A 87 12.06 -7.77 8.56
CA VAL A 87 13.24 -7.01 8.09
C VAL A 87 13.85 -6.23 9.27
N ARG A 88 13.01 -5.55 10.05
CA ARG A 88 13.47 -4.71 11.17
C ARG A 88 14.12 -5.53 12.28
N SER A 89 13.60 -6.72 12.58
CA SER A 89 14.12 -7.59 13.65
C SER A 89 15.27 -8.51 13.21
N SER A 90 15.50 -8.67 11.90
CA SER A 90 16.58 -9.52 11.37
C SER A 90 17.95 -9.12 11.92
N ARG A 91 18.75 -10.12 12.29
CA ARG A 91 20.14 -9.99 12.73
C ARG A 91 21.15 -10.37 11.65
N ASP A 92 20.67 -10.90 10.52
CA ASP A 92 21.50 -11.29 9.38
C ASP A 92 21.24 -10.37 8.19
N LEU A 93 22.33 -9.81 7.64
CA LEU A 93 22.25 -8.82 6.56
C LEU A 93 21.66 -9.43 5.29
N LYS A 94 22.04 -10.66 4.94
CA LYS A 94 21.59 -11.33 3.73
C LYS A 94 20.10 -11.64 3.80
N GLN A 95 19.63 -12.14 4.95
CA GLN A 95 18.23 -12.39 5.23
C GLN A 95 17.42 -11.09 5.25
N ALA A 96 17.95 -10.02 5.85
CA ALA A 96 17.28 -8.72 5.85
C ALA A 96 17.08 -8.17 4.42
N LYS A 97 18.08 -8.31 3.53
CA LYS A 97 17.93 -7.95 2.11
C LYS A 97 16.87 -8.79 1.40
N LYS A 98 16.87 -10.11 1.65
CA LYS A 98 15.87 -11.01 1.07
C LYS A 98 14.46 -10.63 1.51
N LEU A 99 14.25 -10.40 2.81
CA LEU A 99 12.96 -9.99 3.35
C LEU A 99 12.52 -8.62 2.82
N LEU A 100 13.44 -7.65 2.65
CA LEU A 100 13.11 -6.35 2.08
C LEU A 100 12.65 -6.49 0.62
N HIS A 101 13.32 -7.34 -0.16
CA HIS A 101 12.86 -7.68 -1.51
C HIS A 101 11.51 -8.39 -1.49
N THR A 102 11.28 -9.33 -0.57
CA THR A 102 9.98 -9.97 -0.40
C THR A 102 8.89 -8.94 -0.13
N ALA A 103 9.11 -7.99 0.78
CA ALA A 103 8.17 -6.91 1.08
C ALA A 103 7.78 -6.14 -0.19
N VAL A 104 8.77 -5.74 -1.00
CA VAL A 104 8.50 -5.06 -2.27
C VAL A 104 7.65 -5.91 -3.23
N VAL A 105 7.97 -7.21 -3.37
CA VAL A 105 7.22 -8.10 -4.25
C VAL A 105 5.77 -8.25 -3.80
N VAL A 106 5.52 -8.47 -2.50
CA VAL A 106 4.15 -8.65 -1.99
C VAL A 106 3.36 -7.34 -2.07
N SER A 107 4.00 -6.18 -1.83
CA SER A 107 3.35 -4.88 -2.02
C SER A 107 2.98 -4.61 -3.48
N ARG A 108 3.81 -5.03 -4.45
CA ARG A 108 3.44 -4.94 -5.88
C ARG A 108 2.25 -5.83 -6.23
N GLN A 109 2.20 -7.04 -5.69
CA GLN A 109 1.08 -7.98 -5.93
C GLN A 109 -0.23 -7.45 -5.37
N HIS A 110 -0.17 -6.86 -4.18
CA HIS A 110 -1.29 -6.20 -3.54
C HIS A 110 -1.81 -5.02 -4.39
N PHE A 111 -0.93 -4.10 -4.82
CA PHE A 111 -1.33 -2.98 -5.69
C PHE A 111 -1.89 -3.43 -7.03
N ASP A 112 -1.30 -4.47 -7.64
CA ASP A 112 -1.79 -5.04 -8.89
C ASP A 112 -3.24 -5.54 -8.75
N ARG A 113 -3.56 -6.15 -7.60
CA ARG A 113 -4.92 -6.59 -7.29
C ARG A 113 -5.86 -5.41 -7.14
N GLU A 114 -5.47 -4.38 -6.41
CA GLU A 114 -6.31 -3.20 -6.22
C GLU A 114 -6.62 -2.51 -7.55
N GLU A 115 -5.59 -2.27 -8.35
CA GLU A 115 -5.71 -1.61 -9.65
C GLU A 115 -6.56 -2.39 -10.64
N ARG A 116 -6.46 -3.73 -10.66
CA ARG A 116 -7.13 -4.58 -11.65
C ARG A 116 -8.47 -5.12 -11.20
N VAL A 117 -8.73 -5.15 -9.90
CA VAL A 117 -9.92 -5.77 -9.32
C VAL A 117 -10.69 -4.77 -8.48
N ILE A 118 -10.07 -4.20 -7.46
CA ILE A 118 -10.80 -3.44 -6.43
C ILE A 118 -11.24 -2.08 -6.94
N PHE A 119 -10.35 -1.29 -7.56
CA PHE A 119 -10.71 0.01 -8.13
C PHE A 119 -11.75 -0.11 -9.25
N PRO A 120 -11.67 -1.08 -10.19
CA PRO A 120 -12.76 -1.33 -11.13
C PRO A 120 -14.10 -1.70 -10.47
N LEU A 121 -14.10 -2.48 -9.38
CA LEU A 121 -15.31 -2.77 -8.61
C LEU A 121 -15.86 -1.50 -7.94
N ALA A 122 -14.99 -0.67 -7.37
CA ALA A 122 -15.36 0.63 -6.82
C ALA A 122 -16.06 1.50 -7.86
N GLU A 123 -15.49 1.60 -9.05
CA GLU A 123 -16.05 2.39 -10.15
C GLU A 123 -17.37 1.81 -10.70
N LYS A 124 -17.53 0.49 -10.64
CA LYS A 124 -18.75 -0.19 -11.10
C LYS A 124 -19.91 -0.01 -10.12
N TRP A 125 -19.64 -0.03 -8.82
CA TRP A 125 -20.67 -0.10 -7.79
C TRP A 125 -20.97 1.22 -7.11
N LEU A 126 -19.99 2.12 -7.00
CA LEU A 126 -20.21 3.45 -6.45
C LEU A 126 -20.67 4.42 -7.54
N LYS A 127 -21.57 5.33 -7.16
CA LYS A 127 -22.01 6.38 -8.08
C LYS A 127 -20.83 7.32 -8.39
N PRO A 128 -20.75 7.89 -9.61
CA PRO A 128 -19.69 8.85 -9.96
C PRO A 128 -19.55 10.02 -8.98
N LYS A 129 -20.67 10.53 -8.45
CA LYS A 129 -20.66 11.59 -7.44
C LYS A 129 -20.02 11.14 -6.13
N THR A 130 -20.28 9.91 -5.68
CA THR A 130 -19.68 9.33 -4.48
C THR A 130 -18.17 9.23 -4.63
N LEU A 131 -17.68 8.70 -5.76
CA LEU A 131 -16.24 8.60 -6.06
C LEU A 131 -15.53 9.97 -6.04
N GLN A 132 -16.20 11.03 -6.52
CA GLN A 132 -15.67 12.40 -6.50
C GLN A 132 -15.69 13.03 -5.10
N THR A 133 -16.73 12.73 -4.30
CA THR A 133 -16.79 13.15 -2.89
C THR A 133 -15.65 12.52 -2.09
N LEU A 134 -15.45 11.20 -2.21
CA LEU A 134 -14.34 10.49 -1.57
C LEU A 134 -12.98 11.03 -2.05
N GLY A 135 -12.84 11.35 -3.33
CA GLY A 135 -11.64 12.01 -3.85
C GLY A 135 -11.37 13.39 -3.22
N SER A 136 -12.43 14.14 -2.86
CA SER A 136 -12.31 15.43 -2.18
C SER A 136 -11.94 15.26 -0.70
N GLU A 137 -12.46 14.22 -0.04
CA GLU A 137 -12.09 13.84 1.32
C GLU A 137 -10.62 13.40 1.41
N TRP A 138 -10.14 12.63 0.42
CA TRP A 138 -8.73 12.30 0.26
C TRP A 138 -7.84 13.55 0.23
N VAL A 139 -8.21 14.56 -0.57
CA VAL A 139 -7.48 15.84 -0.62
C VAL A 139 -7.44 16.50 0.76
N ALA A 140 -8.57 16.51 1.47
CA ALA A 140 -8.65 17.11 2.80
C ALA A 140 -7.74 16.38 3.81
N LYS A 141 -7.76 15.04 3.83
CA LYS A 141 -6.91 14.22 4.70
C LYS A 141 -5.42 14.40 4.38
N ARG A 142 -5.03 14.37 3.10
CA ARG A 142 -3.62 14.57 2.71
C ARG A 142 -3.09 15.97 3.03
N LYS A 143 -3.94 17.00 3.00
CA LYS A 143 -3.55 18.35 3.45
C LYS A 143 -3.25 18.43 4.94
N GLN A 144 -3.90 17.63 5.78
CA GLN A 144 -3.64 17.60 7.23
C GLN A 144 -2.28 16.99 7.58
N VAL A 145 -1.69 16.19 6.71
CA VAL A 145 -0.35 15.62 6.90
C VAL A 145 0.76 16.63 6.57
N VAL A 146 0.47 17.60 5.69
CA VAL A 146 1.44 18.59 5.20
C VAL A 146 1.39 19.92 5.99
N GLY A 147 0.35 20.16 6.77
CA GLY A 147 0.17 21.36 7.60
C GLY A 147 0.50 21.13 9.06
#